data_AF-M1IDL0-F1
#
_entry.id   AF-M1IDL0-F1
#
_cell.length_a   1.000
_cell.length_b   1.000
_cell.length_c   1.000
_cell.angle_alpha   90.00
_cell.angle_beta   90.00
_cell.angle_gamma   90.00
#
_symmetry.space_group_name_H-M   'P 1'
#
loop_
_entity.id
_entity.type
_entity.pdbx_description
1 polymer ?
#
loop_
_entity_poly.entity_id
_entity_poly.type
_entity_poly.pdbx_seq_one_letter_code
_entity_poly.pdbx_strand_id
1 'polypeptide(L)'
;MKTIIVGSGYAGLNAYYNLNEEPIIISQHNKFVFYTSLTRSLLFKPLMDTVNIPFVTVDKVIEFDLKGKWIKTQNHEYNADNLIIATGCNREEQIQFIKKLRGLDRISIEAENEFYDGYLVVQLAFYLKKLGKQVYYHGSYLSFLGDRVAQVLANKMNEKHIQYTEKADLVFPACKPLSPFQFFKVNEYLQYQNSFIIGDLIENMPKLGELAMRTGIYVGKFINDHRAGKFSPIFVTIIDTGSEGIHIRSDRPWGGNKEVVKISKLRQYMKRFIERYYIIRRGNMGFLYHV
;
A
#
# COMPACT_ATOMS: atom_id res chain seq x y z
N MET A 1 -12.39 -24.26 -10.96
CA MET A 1 -11.13 -23.66 -11.46
C MET A 1 -10.15 -23.41 -10.32
N LYS A 2 -9.10 -24.23 -10.24
CA LYS A 2 -8.10 -24.16 -9.17
C LYS A 2 -7.36 -22.82 -9.21
N THR A 3 -7.58 -21.99 -8.19
CA THR A 3 -6.93 -20.68 -8.06
C THR A 3 -5.90 -20.70 -6.93
N ILE A 4 -4.67 -20.29 -7.25
CA ILE A 4 -3.57 -20.15 -6.29
C ILE A 4 -3.21 -18.68 -6.12
N ILE A 5 -3.17 -18.22 -4.88
CA ILE A 5 -2.77 -16.86 -4.50
C ILE A 5 -1.46 -16.94 -3.74
N VAL A 6 -0.46 -16.17 -4.17
CA VAL A 6 0.83 -16.06 -3.48
C VAL A 6 0.92 -14.72 -2.78
N GLY A 7 0.88 -14.72 -1.46
CA GLY A 7 0.96 -13.55 -0.60
C GLY A 7 -0.37 -13.23 0.09
N SER A 8 -0.33 -13.11 1.41
CA SER A 8 -1.49 -12.81 2.27
C SER A 8 -1.51 -11.35 2.75
N GLY A 9 -1.01 -10.43 1.93
CA GLY A 9 -1.03 -8.99 2.20
C GLY A 9 -2.33 -8.32 1.74
N TYR A 10 -2.27 -7.00 1.56
CA TYR A 10 -3.40 -6.18 1.10
C TYR A 10 -4.11 -6.73 -0.13
N ALA A 11 -3.36 -7.03 -1.19
CA ALA A 11 -3.92 -7.43 -2.46
C ALA A 11 -4.42 -8.88 -2.44
N GLY A 12 -3.59 -9.82 -1.96
CA GLY A 12 -3.92 -11.25 -1.97
C GLY A 12 -5.13 -11.60 -1.10
N LEU A 13 -5.27 -11.00 0.09
CA LEU A 13 -6.47 -11.21 0.91
C LEU A 13 -7.73 -10.67 0.23
N ASN A 14 -7.64 -9.52 -0.43
CA ASN A 14 -8.79 -8.97 -1.12
C ASN A 14 -9.15 -9.72 -2.41
N ALA A 15 -8.18 -10.38 -3.06
CA ALA A 15 -8.48 -11.38 -4.09
C ALA A 15 -9.19 -12.59 -3.49
N TYR A 16 -8.65 -13.16 -2.40
CA TYR A 16 -9.23 -14.30 -1.68
C TYR A 16 -10.71 -14.07 -1.32
N TYR A 17 -11.02 -12.94 -0.68
CA TYR A 17 -12.40 -12.64 -0.25
C TYR A 17 -13.37 -12.34 -1.40
N ASN A 18 -12.90 -12.17 -2.63
CA ASN A 18 -13.74 -11.85 -3.80
C ASN A 18 -13.76 -12.97 -4.85
N LEU A 19 -13.22 -14.16 -4.54
CA LEU A 19 -13.36 -15.36 -5.36
C LEU A 19 -14.55 -16.20 -4.87
N ASN A 20 -15.30 -16.79 -5.80
CA ASN A 20 -16.46 -17.62 -5.46
C ASN A 20 -16.07 -19.04 -5.05
N GLU A 21 -15.05 -19.60 -5.70
CA GLU A 21 -14.46 -20.88 -5.33
C GLU A 21 -13.44 -20.71 -4.21
N GLU A 22 -13.19 -21.73 -3.40
CA GLU A 22 -12.18 -21.71 -2.33
C GLU A 22 -10.76 -21.73 -2.92
N PRO A 23 -10.03 -20.60 -2.93
CA PRO A 23 -8.67 -20.58 -3.47
C PRO A 23 -7.67 -21.01 -2.40
N ILE A 24 -6.52 -21.53 -2.82
CA ILE A 24 -5.40 -21.78 -1.91
C ILE A 24 -4.55 -20.51 -1.84
N ILE A 25 -4.37 -19.96 -0.65
CA ILE A 25 -3.50 -18.81 -0.41
C ILE A 25 -2.24 -19.23 0.36
N ILE A 26 -1.08 -18.94 -0.23
CA ILE A 26 0.23 -19.34 0.27
C ILE A 26 1.01 -18.09 0.64
N SER A 27 1.63 -18.07 1.82
CA SER A 27 2.42 -16.94 2.30
C SER A 27 3.48 -17.40 3.29
N GLN A 28 4.58 -16.65 3.42
CA GLN A 28 5.63 -16.98 4.40
C GLN A 28 5.14 -16.92 5.86
N HIS A 29 4.06 -16.16 6.10
CA HIS A 29 3.45 -16.00 7.41
C HIS A 29 1.93 -15.98 7.28
N ASN A 30 1.23 -16.49 8.28
CA ASN A 30 -0.22 -16.44 8.40
C ASN A 30 -0.71 -15.15 9.07
N LYS A 31 -0.04 -14.01 8.85
CA LYS A 31 -0.36 -12.74 9.49
C LYS A 31 -0.65 -11.66 8.45
N PHE A 32 -1.64 -10.83 8.75
CA PHE A 32 -1.88 -9.58 8.03
C PHE A 32 -1.35 -8.41 8.86
N VAL A 33 -0.51 -7.58 8.24
CA VAL A 33 0.03 -6.35 8.83
C VAL A 33 -0.63 -5.15 8.17
N PHE A 34 -1.33 -4.33 8.95
CA PHE A 34 -1.87 -3.05 8.50
C PHE A 34 -0.83 -1.95 8.66
N TYR A 35 -0.02 -1.75 7.62
CA TYR A 35 1.11 -0.80 7.63
C TYR A 35 0.76 0.62 8.06
N THR A 36 -0.45 1.13 7.80
CA THR A 36 -0.84 2.47 8.31
C THR A 36 -0.95 2.48 9.84
N SER A 37 -1.47 1.43 10.47
CA SER A 37 -1.47 1.28 11.93
C SER A 37 -0.04 1.06 12.44
N LEU A 38 0.75 0.20 11.79
CA LEU A 38 2.15 -0.06 12.14
C LEU A 38 2.98 1.23 12.15
N THR A 39 2.94 2.05 11.09
CA THR A 39 3.67 3.33 11.03
C THR A 39 3.32 4.23 12.23
N ARG A 40 2.06 4.26 12.64
CA ARG A 40 1.64 4.99 13.83
C ARG A 40 2.13 4.34 15.13
N SER A 41 2.02 3.02 15.26
CA SER A 41 2.53 2.27 16.42
C SER A 41 4.03 2.47 16.61
N LEU A 42 4.78 2.57 15.52
CA LEU A 42 6.23 2.82 15.55
C LEU A 42 6.55 4.18 16.15
N LEU A 43 5.79 5.24 15.86
CA LEU A 43 6.09 6.61 16.30
C LEU A 43 5.39 7.01 17.61
N PHE A 44 4.20 6.47 17.88
CA PHE A 44 3.36 6.83 19.01
C PHE A 44 3.15 5.61 19.94
N LYS A 45 1.98 5.55 20.60
CA LYS A 45 1.61 4.41 21.45
C LYS A 45 1.37 3.17 20.58
N PRO A 46 1.73 1.97 21.07
CA PRO A 46 1.41 0.71 20.40
C PRO A 46 -0.09 0.59 20.12
N LEU A 47 -0.43 0.23 18.89
CA LEU A 47 -1.76 -0.14 18.45
C LEU A 47 -1.71 -1.56 17.87
N MET A 48 -2.86 -2.22 17.85
CA MET A 48 -2.99 -3.45 17.08
C MET A 48 -2.80 -3.13 15.60
N ASP A 49 -1.75 -3.67 15.01
CA ASP A 49 -1.36 -3.48 13.62
C ASP A 49 -1.25 -4.81 12.88
N THR A 50 -1.39 -5.92 13.59
CA THR A 50 -1.21 -7.27 13.07
C THR A 50 -2.33 -8.18 13.53
N VAL A 51 -2.82 -9.05 12.65
CA VAL A 51 -3.86 -10.04 12.96
C VAL A 51 -3.57 -11.38 12.28
N ASN A 52 -3.93 -12.48 12.94
CA ASN A 52 -3.76 -13.83 12.42
C ASN A 52 -4.80 -14.15 11.33
N ILE A 53 -4.36 -14.88 10.30
CA ILE A 53 -5.15 -15.32 9.15
C ILE A 53 -5.09 -16.86 9.09
N PRO A 54 -6.00 -17.57 9.78
CA PRO A 54 -5.83 -19.00 10.04
C PRO A 54 -5.94 -19.89 8.79
N PHE A 55 -6.55 -19.40 7.71
CA PHE A 55 -6.73 -20.15 6.46
C PHE A 55 -5.53 -20.02 5.50
N VAL A 56 -4.47 -19.30 5.88
CA VAL A 56 -3.28 -19.14 5.04
C VAL A 56 -2.35 -20.34 5.20
N THR A 57 -2.01 -20.98 4.09
CA THR A 57 -0.96 -22.00 4.02
C THR A 57 0.39 -21.34 4.20
N VAL A 58 1.08 -21.67 5.29
CA VAL A 58 2.40 -21.12 5.60
C VAL A 58 3.47 -21.87 4.80
N ASP A 59 4.00 -21.25 3.76
CA ASP A 59 5.04 -21.82 2.92
C ASP A 59 5.84 -20.73 2.19
N LYS A 60 7.06 -21.05 1.78
CA LYS A 60 7.95 -20.13 1.08
C LYS A 60 8.11 -20.55 -0.37
N VAL A 61 7.70 -19.69 -1.30
CA VAL A 61 7.97 -19.87 -2.74
C VAL A 61 9.47 -19.73 -2.98
N ILE A 62 10.03 -20.70 -3.73
CA ILE A 62 11.43 -20.74 -4.13
C ILE A 62 11.60 -20.62 -5.65
N GLU A 63 10.58 -21.00 -6.42
CA GLU A 63 10.60 -20.99 -7.88
C GLU A 63 9.16 -20.86 -8.41
N PHE A 64 8.99 -20.29 -9.60
CA PHE A 64 7.68 -20.12 -10.23
C PHE A 64 7.79 -19.97 -11.75
N ASP A 65 6.69 -20.27 -12.45
CA ASP A 65 6.50 -19.96 -13.87
C ASP A 65 5.12 -19.31 -14.06
N LEU A 66 5.14 -18.04 -14.46
CA LEU A 66 3.92 -17.25 -14.68
C LEU A 66 3.20 -17.61 -15.98
N LYS A 67 3.91 -18.18 -16.96
CA LYS A 67 3.32 -18.64 -18.22
C LYS A 67 2.68 -20.01 -18.05
N GLY A 68 3.39 -20.93 -17.40
CA GLY A 68 2.94 -22.28 -17.03
C GLY A 68 1.95 -22.31 -15.86
N LYS A 69 1.77 -21.19 -15.14
CA LYS A 69 0.86 -21.04 -13.99
C LYS A 69 1.14 -22.03 -12.86
N TRP A 70 2.42 -22.21 -12.53
CA TRP A 70 2.82 -23.04 -11.41
C TRP A 70 3.79 -22.32 -10.48
N ILE A 71 3.79 -22.75 -9.23
CA ILE A 71 4.74 -22.31 -8.21
C ILE A 71 5.31 -23.52 -7.48
N LYS A 72 6.56 -23.42 -7.07
CA LYS A 72 7.23 -24.40 -6.21
C LYS A 72 7.60 -23.74 -4.91
N THR A 73 7.20 -24.36 -3.82
CA THR A 73 7.54 -23.96 -2.47
C THR A 73 8.61 -24.87 -1.89
N GLN A 74 8.99 -24.63 -0.64
CA GLN A 74 9.92 -25.51 0.06
C GLN A 74 9.34 -26.92 0.28
N ASN A 75 8.02 -27.04 0.34
CA ASN A 75 7.35 -28.29 0.72
C ASN A 75 6.51 -28.91 -0.41
N HIS A 76 6.03 -28.13 -1.38
CA HIS A 76 5.05 -28.57 -2.37
C HIS A 76 5.22 -27.87 -3.72
N GLU A 77 4.67 -28.48 -4.76
CA GLU A 77 4.48 -27.86 -6.06
C GLU A 77 2.98 -27.66 -6.32
N TYR A 78 2.61 -26.48 -6.81
CA TYR A 78 1.22 -26.12 -7.07
C TYR A 78 1.06 -25.70 -8.53
N ASN A 79 0.22 -26.45 -9.24
CA ASN A 79 -0.33 -26.06 -10.55
C ASN A 79 -1.67 -25.34 -10.37
N ALA A 80 -1.95 -24.33 -11.19
CA ALA A 80 -3.15 -23.48 -11.08
C ALA A 80 -3.81 -23.20 -12.45
N ASP A 81 -5.15 -23.14 -12.45
CA ASP A 81 -5.90 -22.55 -13.57
C ASP A 81 -5.77 -21.02 -13.56
N ASN A 82 -5.76 -20.43 -12.35
CA ASN A 82 -5.48 -19.02 -12.13
C ASN A 82 -4.37 -18.86 -11.10
N LEU A 83 -3.27 -18.23 -11.51
CA LEU A 83 -2.17 -17.87 -10.60
C LEU A 83 -2.19 -16.36 -10.34
N ILE A 84 -2.26 -15.98 -9.07
CA ILE A 84 -2.25 -14.59 -8.61
C ILE A 84 -1.00 -14.37 -7.75
N ILE A 85 -0.10 -13.47 -8.16
CA ILE A 85 1.07 -13.08 -7.39
C ILE A 85 0.82 -11.74 -6.69
N ALA A 86 0.87 -11.76 -5.37
CA ALA A 86 0.47 -10.69 -4.47
C ALA A 86 1.37 -10.57 -3.23
N THR A 87 2.67 -10.89 -3.37
CA THR A 87 3.61 -10.96 -2.23
C THR A 87 3.97 -9.60 -1.65
N GLY A 88 3.59 -8.52 -2.32
CA GLY A 88 3.91 -7.16 -1.90
C GLY A 88 5.40 -6.86 -2.07
N CYS A 89 5.93 -5.99 -1.22
CA CYS A 89 7.36 -5.67 -1.18
C CYS A 89 7.89 -5.74 0.25
N ASN A 90 9.19 -5.99 0.38
CA ASN A 90 9.93 -5.95 1.62
C ASN A 90 10.04 -4.50 2.13
N ARG A 91 9.52 -4.27 3.33
CA ARG A 91 9.49 -2.96 4.01
C ARG A 91 10.36 -2.91 5.27
N GLU A 92 11.25 -3.87 5.48
CA GLU A 92 12.09 -3.92 6.69
C GLU A 92 12.99 -2.68 6.81
N GLU A 93 13.66 -2.28 5.73
CA GLU A 93 14.48 -1.05 5.70
C GLU A 93 13.64 0.20 6.03
N GLN A 94 12.41 0.29 5.52
CA GLN A 94 11.48 1.38 5.84
C GLN A 94 11.08 1.39 7.32
N ILE A 95 10.80 0.21 7.90
CA ILE A 95 10.46 0.06 9.32
C ILE A 95 11.62 0.50 10.21
N GLN A 96 12.84 0.05 9.91
CA GLN A 96 14.03 0.44 10.66
C GLN A 96 14.34 1.93 10.52
N PHE A 97 14.16 2.49 9.33
CA PHE A 97 14.26 3.93 9.10
C PHE A 97 13.29 4.71 10.01
N ILE A 98 12.01 4.35 10.05
CA ILE A 98 11.01 5.03 10.90
C ILE A 98 11.37 4.94 12.39
N LYS A 99 11.87 3.78 12.85
CA LYS A 99 12.31 3.60 14.24
C LYS A 99 13.46 4.56 14.57
N LYS A 100 14.44 4.71 13.68
CA LYS A 100 15.58 5.64 13.85
C LYS A 100 15.13 7.09 14.02
N LEU A 101 14.09 7.52 13.28
CA LEU A 101 13.61 8.91 13.33
C LEU A 101 13.15 9.35 14.73
N ARG A 102 12.69 8.42 15.59
CA ARG A 102 12.22 8.77 16.95
C ARG A 102 13.31 9.39 17.81
N GLY A 103 14.57 8.96 17.63
CA GLY A 103 15.71 9.39 18.42
C GLY A 103 16.31 10.72 17.96
N LEU A 104 15.81 11.31 16.87
CA LEU A 104 16.33 12.54 16.30
C LEU A 104 15.43 13.72 16.69
N ASP A 105 16.01 14.88 16.97
CA ASP A 105 15.25 16.11 17.28
C ASP A 105 15.05 17.01 16.07
N ARG A 106 16.07 17.11 15.22
CA ARG A 106 16.02 17.76 13.91
C ARG A 106 16.05 16.71 12.82
N ILE A 107 15.07 16.76 11.94
CA ILE A 107 14.82 15.76 10.90
C ILE A 107 14.60 16.47 9.57
N SER A 108 15.42 16.14 8.59
CA SER A 108 15.29 16.61 7.21
C SER A 108 15.08 15.39 6.33
N ILE A 109 13.89 15.23 5.75
CA ILE A 109 13.45 13.97 5.13
C ILE A 109 12.93 14.13 3.70
N GLU A 110 13.29 13.19 2.84
CA GLU A 110 12.76 12.99 1.49
C GLU A 110 12.43 11.52 1.22
N ALA A 111 11.77 11.24 0.10
CA ALA A 111 11.57 9.88 -0.39
C ALA A 111 12.61 9.55 -1.45
N GLU A 112 13.20 8.34 -1.40
CA GLU A 112 14.04 7.83 -2.50
C GLU A 112 13.26 7.78 -3.82
N ASN A 113 11.99 7.38 -3.74
CA ASN A 113 11.05 7.40 -4.86
C ASN A 113 9.74 8.07 -4.43
N GLU A 114 9.58 9.34 -4.78
CA GLU A 114 8.39 10.12 -4.41
C GLU A 114 7.09 9.52 -4.98
N PHE A 115 7.15 8.96 -6.19
CA PHE A 115 5.98 8.37 -6.84
C PHE A 115 5.46 7.13 -6.09
N TYR A 116 6.37 6.34 -5.50
CA TYR A 116 6.03 5.13 -4.75
C TYR A 116 5.58 5.42 -3.32
N ASP A 117 6.40 6.15 -2.57
CA ASP A 117 6.28 6.27 -1.11
C ASP A 117 6.24 7.73 -0.63
N GLY A 118 6.19 8.72 -1.51
CA GLY A 118 6.16 10.14 -1.15
C GLY A 118 5.03 10.48 -0.16
N TYR A 119 3.87 9.85 -0.32
CA TYR A 119 2.73 10.04 0.59
C TYR A 119 3.02 9.56 2.02
N LEU A 120 3.87 8.54 2.19
CA LEU A 120 4.31 8.08 3.49
C LEU A 120 5.26 9.10 4.12
N VAL A 121 6.20 9.66 3.35
CA VAL A 121 7.11 10.69 3.84
C VAL A 121 6.34 11.95 4.28
N VAL A 122 5.36 12.38 3.48
CA VAL A 122 4.43 13.46 3.86
C VAL A 122 3.72 13.14 5.18
N GLN A 123 3.20 11.91 5.34
CA GLN A 123 2.55 11.49 6.58
C GLN A 123 3.54 11.46 7.77
N LEU A 124 4.77 10.98 7.56
CA LEU A 124 5.81 10.94 8.57
C LEU A 124 6.18 12.35 9.03
N ALA A 125 6.30 13.32 8.11
CA ALA A 125 6.60 14.70 8.44
C ALA A 125 5.57 15.29 9.42
N PHE A 126 4.27 15.09 9.17
CA PHE A 126 3.22 15.51 10.09
C PHE A 126 3.25 14.77 11.43
N TYR A 127 3.52 13.47 11.42
CA TYR A 127 3.63 12.69 12.65
C TYR A 127 4.83 13.10 13.52
N LEU A 128 5.99 13.33 12.92
CA LEU A 128 7.18 13.81 13.61
C LEU A 128 6.99 15.22 14.16
N LYS A 129 6.35 16.10 13.39
CA LYS A 129 6.00 17.44 13.87
C LYS A 129 5.07 17.38 15.09
N LYS A 130 4.09 16.47 15.07
CA LYS A 130 3.19 16.23 16.21
C LYS A 130 3.94 15.74 17.46
N LEU A 131 5.06 15.05 17.28
CA LEU A 131 5.95 14.65 18.38
C LEU A 131 6.86 15.80 18.88
N GLY A 132 6.68 17.03 18.39
CA GLY A 132 7.46 18.20 18.79
C GLY A 132 8.82 18.31 18.10
N LYS A 133 9.09 17.51 17.07
CA LYS A 133 10.35 17.52 16.34
C LYS A 133 10.47 18.75 15.41
N GLN A 134 11.71 19.16 15.14
CA GLN A 134 12.01 20.14 14.10
C GLN A 134 12.11 19.40 12.76
N VAL A 135 11.14 19.64 11.88
CA VAL A 135 10.97 18.86 10.64
C VAL A 135 11.16 19.74 9.42
N TYR A 136 12.03 19.29 8.52
CA TYR A 136 12.24 19.80 7.18
C TYR A 136 11.82 18.73 6.17
N TYR A 137 11.16 19.15 5.09
CA TYR A 137 10.69 18.28 4.04
C TYR A 137 11.26 18.71 2.69
N HIS A 138 11.76 17.73 1.94
CA HIS A 138 12.11 17.89 0.54
C HIS A 138 11.22 17.00 -0.33
N GLY A 139 10.74 17.56 -1.44
CA GLY A 139 9.87 16.89 -2.39
C GLY A 139 8.89 17.85 -3.07
N SER A 140 8.09 17.33 -4.00
CA SER A 140 7.15 18.12 -4.80
C SER A 140 5.78 18.31 -4.14
N TYR A 141 5.61 17.86 -2.90
CA TYR A 141 4.32 17.80 -2.22
C TYR A 141 3.31 16.92 -2.98
N LEU A 142 3.78 15.82 -3.58
CA LEU A 142 2.96 14.91 -4.38
C LEU A 142 2.32 15.58 -5.60
N SER A 143 3.05 16.45 -6.30
CA SER A 143 2.52 17.16 -7.49
C SER A 143 2.10 16.22 -8.62
N PHE A 144 2.62 15.00 -8.65
CA PHE A 144 2.17 13.94 -9.57
C PHE A 144 0.68 13.56 -9.37
N LEU A 145 0.06 13.93 -8.25
CA LEU A 145 -1.37 13.79 -7.98
C LEU A 145 -2.19 15.03 -8.41
N GLY A 146 -1.52 16.09 -8.84
CA GLY A 146 -2.08 17.35 -9.34
C GLY A 146 -1.68 18.60 -8.51
N ASP A 147 -1.80 19.77 -9.14
CA ASP A 147 -1.32 21.05 -8.58
C ASP A 147 -2.08 21.50 -7.32
N ARG A 148 -3.39 21.25 -7.26
CA ARG A 148 -4.21 21.53 -6.08
C ARG A 148 -3.80 20.63 -4.91
N VAL A 149 -3.42 19.38 -5.17
CA VAL A 149 -2.86 18.49 -4.13
C VAL A 149 -1.58 19.10 -3.57
N ALA A 150 -0.63 19.46 -4.43
CA ALA A 150 0.64 20.05 -4.03
C ALA A 150 0.45 21.34 -3.24
N GLN A 151 -0.39 22.24 -3.73
CA GLN A 151 -0.67 23.52 -3.07
C GLN A 151 -1.29 23.33 -1.67
N VAL A 152 -2.26 22.43 -1.53
CA VAL A 152 -2.88 22.15 -0.23
C VAL A 152 -1.88 21.56 0.75
N LEU A 153 -1.03 20.62 0.31
CA LEU A 153 -0.03 20.01 1.16
C LEU A 153 1.06 21.01 1.59
N ALA A 154 1.56 21.83 0.66
CA ALA A 154 2.52 22.88 0.96
C ALA A 154 1.97 23.87 2.01
N ASN A 155 0.73 24.37 1.81
CA ASN A 155 0.07 25.25 2.77
C ASN A 155 -0.07 24.60 4.14
N LYS A 156 -0.52 23.33 4.19
CA LYS A 156 -0.71 22.60 5.45
C LYS A 156 0.61 22.28 6.17
N MET A 157 1.68 22.00 5.43
CA MET A 157 3.01 21.83 6.02
C MET A 157 3.52 23.15 6.61
N ASN A 158 3.36 24.26 5.89
CA ASN A 158 3.73 25.60 6.37
C ASN A 158 2.95 26.02 7.62
N GLU A 159 1.63 25.84 7.63
CA GLU A 159 0.76 26.07 8.80
C GLU A 159 1.20 25.25 10.03
N LYS A 160 1.80 24.08 9.81
CA LYS A 160 2.33 23.20 10.87
C LYS A 160 3.81 23.45 11.15
N HIS A 161 4.43 24.47 10.58
CA HIS A 161 5.85 24.76 10.72
C HIS A 161 6.74 23.55 10.37
N ILE A 162 6.38 22.83 9.31
CA ILE A 162 7.23 21.87 8.61
C ILE A 162 7.85 22.67 7.46
N GLN A 163 9.15 22.90 7.53
CA GLN A 163 9.84 23.82 6.62
C GLN A 163 10.28 23.09 5.35
N TYR A 164 10.25 23.77 4.21
CA TYR A 164 10.88 23.25 3.00
C TYR A 164 12.41 23.27 3.14
N THR A 165 13.08 22.31 2.50
CA THR A 165 14.52 22.30 2.31
C THR A 165 14.86 21.89 0.88
N GLU A 166 15.91 22.48 0.32
CA GLU A 166 16.39 22.14 -1.03
C GLU A 166 17.01 20.74 -1.10
N LYS A 167 17.48 20.22 0.04
CA LYS A 167 18.06 18.89 0.17
C LYS A 167 17.72 18.28 1.53
N ALA A 168 17.38 16.99 1.54
CA ALA A 168 17.19 16.25 2.78
C ALA A 168 18.48 15.55 3.24
N ASP A 169 18.62 15.40 4.57
CA ASP A 169 19.71 14.64 5.18
C ASP A 169 19.40 13.14 5.24
N LEU A 170 18.11 12.78 5.23
CA LEU A 170 17.61 11.43 5.41
C LEU A 170 16.68 11.06 4.25
N VAL A 171 17.05 9.99 3.56
CA VAL A 171 16.30 9.47 2.41
C VAL A 171 15.48 8.26 2.86
N PHE A 172 14.15 8.36 2.80
CA PHE A 172 13.26 7.25 3.11
C PHE A 172 13.37 6.19 2.00
N PRO A 173 13.80 4.95 2.32
CA PRO A 173 14.16 3.97 1.31
C PRO A 173 12.92 3.46 0.57
N ALA A 174 13.07 3.17 -0.72
CA ALA A 174 12.05 2.47 -1.49
C ALA A 174 11.95 1.00 -1.04
N CYS A 175 10.73 0.45 -1.06
CA CYS A 175 10.57 -0.98 -0.80
C CYS A 175 11.09 -1.83 -1.96
N LYS A 176 11.57 -3.05 -1.65
CA LYS A 176 12.17 -3.96 -2.64
C LYS A 176 11.28 -5.19 -2.84
N PRO A 177 11.19 -5.78 -4.04
CA PRO A 177 10.43 -7.02 -4.23
C PRO A 177 11.05 -8.15 -3.39
N LEU A 178 10.23 -9.10 -2.94
CA LEU A 178 10.71 -10.28 -2.22
C LEU A 178 11.23 -11.33 -3.19
N SER A 179 12.47 -11.80 -3.02
CA SER A 179 12.99 -12.93 -3.80
C SER A 179 12.08 -14.17 -3.67
N PRO A 180 11.80 -14.90 -4.76
CA PRO A 180 12.35 -14.78 -6.12
C PRO A 180 11.62 -13.79 -7.05
N PHE A 181 10.68 -13.00 -6.54
CA PHE A 181 9.88 -12.07 -7.34
C PHE A 181 10.64 -10.78 -7.66
N GLN A 182 10.14 -10.09 -8.68
CA GLN A 182 10.58 -8.76 -9.10
C GLN A 182 9.37 -7.83 -9.22
N PHE A 183 9.57 -6.56 -9.57
CA PHE A 183 8.47 -5.73 -10.03
C PHE A 183 8.09 -6.12 -11.46
N PHE A 184 6.79 -6.09 -11.77
CA PHE A 184 6.27 -6.51 -13.07
C PHE A 184 5.50 -5.37 -13.74
N LYS A 185 5.72 -5.21 -15.04
CA LYS A 185 4.89 -4.39 -15.91
C LYS A 185 3.70 -5.19 -16.41
N VAL A 186 2.50 -4.85 -15.95
CA VAL A 186 1.26 -5.55 -16.29
C VAL A 186 0.47 -4.82 -17.38
N ASN A 187 -0.45 -5.54 -18.03
CA ASN A 187 -1.47 -4.93 -18.89
C ASN A 187 -2.62 -4.29 -18.07
N GLU A 188 -3.60 -3.69 -18.76
CA GLU A 188 -4.78 -3.07 -18.14
C GLU A 188 -5.70 -4.03 -17.35
N TYR A 189 -5.50 -5.35 -17.48
CA TYR A 189 -6.22 -6.39 -16.75
C TYR A 189 -5.37 -6.96 -15.59
N LEU A 190 -4.26 -6.31 -15.25
CA LEU A 190 -3.32 -6.71 -14.21
C LEU A 190 -2.65 -8.06 -14.46
N GLN A 191 -2.47 -8.41 -15.73
CA GLN A 191 -1.82 -9.65 -16.15
C GLN A 191 -0.41 -9.42 -16.67
N TYR A 192 0.46 -10.39 -16.41
CA TYR A 192 1.76 -10.56 -17.03
C TYR A 192 1.90 -12.01 -17.51
N GLN A 193 2.21 -12.18 -18.79
CA GLN A 193 2.13 -13.47 -19.50
C GLN A 193 0.72 -14.06 -19.36
N ASN A 194 0.53 -15.07 -18.50
CA ASN A 194 -0.76 -15.71 -18.27
C ASN A 194 -1.23 -15.63 -16.80
N SER A 195 -0.50 -14.91 -15.94
CA SER A 195 -0.79 -14.81 -14.50
C SER A 195 -1.16 -13.40 -14.10
N PHE A 196 -1.88 -13.26 -13.00
CA PHE A 196 -2.22 -11.95 -12.44
C PHE A 196 -1.12 -11.48 -11.49
N ILE A 197 -0.69 -10.23 -11.62
CA ILE A 197 0.22 -9.57 -10.69
C ILE A 197 -0.50 -8.39 -10.06
N ILE A 198 -0.60 -8.37 -8.74
CA ILE A 198 -1.40 -7.38 -8.00
C ILE A 198 -0.64 -6.76 -6.82
N GLY A 199 -1.14 -5.63 -6.35
CA GLY A 199 -0.55 -4.90 -5.22
C GLY A 199 0.80 -4.26 -5.53
N ASP A 200 1.65 -4.20 -4.49
CA ASP A 200 2.93 -3.47 -4.53
C ASP A 200 3.95 -4.07 -5.51
N LEU A 201 3.69 -5.24 -6.12
CA LEU A 201 4.55 -5.82 -7.15
C LEU A 201 4.41 -5.16 -8.53
N ILE A 202 3.35 -4.39 -8.77
CA ILE A 202 3.15 -3.71 -10.04
C ILE A 202 4.15 -2.55 -10.15
N GLU A 203 4.92 -2.52 -11.23
CA GLU A 203 5.85 -1.44 -11.57
C GLU A 203 5.09 -0.14 -11.91
N ASN A 204 5.70 1.02 -11.65
CA ASN A 204 5.11 2.33 -11.97
C ASN A 204 3.71 2.52 -11.38
N MET A 205 3.50 1.98 -10.18
CA MET A 205 2.30 2.18 -9.38
C MET A 205 2.67 2.60 -7.95
N PRO A 206 2.01 3.62 -7.37
CA PRO A 206 2.23 3.99 -5.98
C PRO A 206 2.02 2.80 -5.04
N LYS A 207 2.90 2.63 -4.05
CA LYS A 207 2.89 1.49 -3.12
C LYS A 207 1.93 1.77 -1.97
N LEU A 208 0.66 1.91 -2.33
CA LEU A 208 -0.45 2.38 -1.52
C LEU A 208 -1.37 1.21 -1.17
N GLY A 209 -1.60 0.99 0.14
CA GLY A 209 -2.39 -0.14 0.61
C GLY A 209 -3.81 -0.21 0.04
N GLU A 210 -4.51 0.92 -0.04
CA GLU A 210 -5.87 0.98 -0.60
C GLU A 210 -5.90 0.61 -2.10
N LEU A 211 -4.95 1.12 -2.88
CA LEU A 211 -4.79 0.75 -4.29
C LEU A 211 -4.47 -0.75 -4.44
N ALA A 212 -3.57 -1.28 -3.60
CA ALA A 212 -3.27 -2.70 -3.56
C ALA A 212 -4.49 -3.57 -3.24
N MET A 213 -5.32 -3.17 -2.27
CA MET A 213 -6.57 -3.89 -1.98
C MET A 213 -7.50 -3.92 -3.20
N ARG A 214 -7.69 -2.78 -3.90
CA ARG A 214 -8.56 -2.72 -5.08
C ARG A 214 -8.07 -3.57 -6.24
N THR A 215 -6.75 -3.72 -6.42
CA THR A 215 -6.21 -4.65 -7.43
C THR A 215 -6.63 -6.09 -7.14
N GLY A 216 -6.64 -6.52 -5.87
CA GLY A 216 -7.12 -7.83 -5.46
C GLY A 216 -8.62 -8.03 -5.69
N ILE A 217 -9.45 -7.05 -5.28
CA ILE A 217 -10.91 -7.09 -5.53
C ILE A 217 -11.20 -7.21 -7.01
N TYR A 218 -10.51 -6.41 -7.82
CA TYR A 218 -10.65 -6.42 -9.27
C TYR A 218 -10.36 -7.81 -9.85
N VAL A 219 -9.20 -8.40 -9.52
CA VAL A 219 -8.83 -9.72 -10.06
C VAL A 219 -9.78 -10.81 -9.58
N GLY A 220 -10.18 -10.81 -8.30
CA GLY A 220 -11.16 -11.78 -7.78
C GLY A 220 -12.48 -11.72 -8.55
N LYS A 221 -13.00 -10.51 -8.80
CA LYS A 221 -14.20 -10.30 -9.61
C LYS A 221 -14.00 -10.68 -11.07
N PHE A 222 -12.87 -10.34 -11.67
CA PHE A 222 -12.55 -10.65 -13.06
C PHE A 222 -12.48 -12.16 -13.31
N ILE A 223 -11.93 -12.93 -12.38
CA ILE A 223 -11.88 -14.40 -12.47
C ILE A 223 -13.29 -15.01 -12.38
N ASN A 224 -14.15 -14.48 -11.49
CA ASN A 224 -15.52 -14.96 -11.36
C ASN A 224 -16.40 -14.56 -12.56
N ASP A 225 -16.20 -13.34 -13.09
CA ASP A 225 -16.97 -12.77 -14.18
C ASP A 225 -16.04 -12.03 -15.15
N HIS A 226 -15.70 -12.71 -16.24
CA HIS A 226 -14.79 -12.25 -17.30
C HIS A 226 -15.30 -11.02 -18.06
N ARG A 227 -16.48 -10.49 -17.71
CA ARG A 227 -17.03 -9.24 -18.24
C ARG A 227 -16.54 -8.00 -17.48
N ALA A 228 -15.77 -8.18 -16.41
CA ALA A 228 -15.10 -7.06 -15.76
C ALA A 228 -14.22 -6.31 -16.78
N GLY A 229 -14.54 -5.05 -17.05
CA GLY A 229 -13.76 -4.18 -17.93
C GLY A 229 -12.35 -3.91 -17.38
N LYS A 230 -11.59 -3.03 -18.04
CA LYS A 230 -10.21 -2.69 -17.64
C LYS A 230 -10.12 -2.18 -16.19
N PHE A 231 -9.02 -2.50 -15.50
CA PHE A 231 -8.75 -1.93 -14.17
C PHE A 231 -8.56 -0.42 -14.27
N SER A 232 -9.34 0.32 -13.49
CA SER A 232 -9.29 1.79 -13.45
C SER A 232 -8.63 2.25 -12.14
N PRO A 233 -7.32 2.59 -12.15
CA PRO A 233 -6.59 2.98 -10.96
C PRO A 233 -6.99 4.38 -10.48
N ILE A 234 -6.95 4.59 -9.17
CA ILE A 234 -7.12 5.90 -8.54
C ILE A 234 -6.32 5.95 -7.23
N PHE A 235 -5.57 7.01 -7.01
CA PHE A 235 -4.84 7.21 -5.77
C PHE A 235 -5.80 7.70 -4.70
N VAL A 236 -5.96 6.97 -3.58
CA VAL A 236 -6.83 7.38 -2.46
C VAL A 236 -6.06 7.27 -1.15
N THR A 237 -5.87 8.41 -0.47
CA THR A 237 -5.25 8.41 0.85
C THR A 237 -5.85 9.46 1.76
N ILE A 238 -5.66 9.27 3.07
CA ILE A 238 -5.91 10.30 4.07
C ILE A 238 -4.59 10.58 4.77
N ILE A 239 -4.08 11.81 4.68
CA ILE A 239 -2.95 12.28 5.47
C ILE A 239 -3.51 12.91 6.76
N ASP A 240 -3.06 12.44 7.92
CA ASP A 240 -3.40 13.03 9.23
C ASP A 240 -2.35 14.06 9.63
N THR A 241 -2.78 15.32 9.79
CA THR A 241 -1.93 16.45 10.17
C THR A 241 -1.78 16.62 11.68
N GLY A 242 -2.39 15.71 12.46
CA GLY A 242 -2.49 15.75 13.91
C GLY A 242 -3.78 16.39 14.42
N SER A 243 -4.38 17.30 13.66
CA SER A 243 -5.64 18.00 14.00
C SER A 243 -6.79 17.76 13.02
N GLU A 244 -6.49 17.35 11.79
CA GLU A 244 -7.44 17.12 10.71
C GLU A 244 -6.89 16.10 9.72
N GLY A 245 -7.75 15.57 8.85
CA GLY A 245 -7.37 14.68 7.77
C GLY A 245 -7.47 15.38 6.42
N ILE A 246 -6.41 15.30 5.61
CA ILE A 246 -6.40 15.70 4.19
C ILE A 246 -6.68 14.43 3.38
N HIS A 247 -7.88 14.33 2.85
CA HIS A 247 -8.27 13.22 1.98
C HIS A 247 -8.02 13.60 0.51
N ILE A 248 -7.21 12.79 -0.16
CA ILE A 248 -6.81 12.97 -1.55
C ILE A 248 -7.38 11.82 -2.37
N ARG A 249 -8.05 12.14 -3.47
CA ARG A 249 -8.44 11.20 -4.54
C ARG A 249 -7.96 11.75 -5.88
N SER A 250 -7.11 11.02 -6.59
CA SER A 250 -6.57 11.49 -7.87
C SER A 250 -6.32 10.34 -8.85
N ASP A 251 -6.67 10.52 -10.12
CA ASP A 251 -6.31 9.62 -11.22
C ASP A 251 -5.29 10.26 -12.20
N ARG A 252 -4.78 11.45 -11.86
CA ARG A 252 -3.73 12.15 -12.63
C ARG A 252 -2.51 11.28 -12.99
N PRO A 253 -1.99 10.41 -12.10
CA PRO A 253 -0.85 9.55 -12.42
C PRO A 253 -1.06 8.64 -13.63
N TRP A 254 -2.32 8.36 -13.98
CA TRP A 254 -2.71 7.49 -15.08
C TRP A 254 -3.39 8.26 -16.22
N GLY A 255 -3.10 9.57 -16.34
CA GLY A 255 -3.60 10.42 -17.43
C GLY A 255 -5.05 10.90 -17.25
N GLY A 256 -5.67 10.67 -16.09
CA GLY A 256 -7.00 11.17 -15.79
C GLY A 256 -7.02 12.67 -15.41
N ASN A 257 -8.21 13.18 -15.13
CA ASN A 257 -8.47 14.58 -14.79
C ASN A 257 -9.03 14.77 -13.37
N LYS A 258 -9.22 13.70 -12.61
CA LYS A 258 -9.78 13.75 -11.27
C LYS A 258 -8.71 14.19 -10.28
N GLU A 259 -9.04 15.24 -9.55
CA GLU A 259 -8.20 15.79 -8.50
C GLU A 259 -9.07 16.35 -7.38
N VAL A 260 -9.27 15.55 -6.33
CA VAL A 260 -10.17 15.89 -5.23
C VAL A 260 -9.39 15.91 -3.93
N VAL A 261 -9.39 17.07 -3.27
CA VAL A 261 -8.80 17.27 -1.95
C VAL A 261 -9.87 17.79 -0.99
N LYS A 262 -10.09 17.07 0.12
CA LYS A 262 -11.04 17.46 1.17
C LYS A 262 -10.36 17.43 2.53
N ILE A 263 -10.49 18.51 3.30
CA ILE A 263 -9.86 18.65 4.61
C ILE A 263 -10.95 18.75 5.68
N SER A 264 -10.87 17.94 6.74
CA SER A 264 -11.73 18.10 7.92
C SER A 264 -11.27 17.24 9.10
N LYS A 265 -11.76 17.55 10.30
CA LYS A 265 -11.64 16.65 11.47
C LYS A 265 -12.30 15.30 11.24
N LEU A 266 -13.44 15.25 10.54
CA LEU A 266 -14.12 14.00 10.20
C LEU A 266 -13.19 13.03 9.44
N ARG A 267 -12.39 13.54 8.50
CA ARG A 267 -11.42 12.70 7.77
C ARG A 267 -10.34 12.11 8.66
N GLN A 268 -9.94 12.83 9.71
CA GLN A 268 -9.04 12.26 10.72
C GLN A 268 -9.68 11.06 11.42
N TYR A 269 -10.94 11.20 11.86
CA TYR A 269 -11.69 10.09 12.46
C TYR A 269 -11.87 8.93 11.49
N MET A 270 -12.16 9.19 10.21
CA MET A 270 -12.23 8.15 9.18
C MET A 270 -10.92 7.37 9.07
N LYS A 271 -9.76 8.03 9.12
CA LYS A 271 -8.46 7.33 9.15
C LYS A 271 -8.31 6.41 10.36
N ARG A 272 -8.73 6.86 11.54
CA ARG A 272 -8.71 6.06 12.77
C ARG A 272 -9.68 4.87 12.70
N PHE A 273 -10.85 5.08 12.10
CA PHE A 273 -11.81 4.01 11.83
C PHE A 273 -11.19 2.95 10.91
N ILE A 274 -10.59 3.38 9.81
CA ILE A 274 -9.96 2.51 8.82
C ILE A 274 -8.87 1.63 9.46
N GLU A 275 -8.05 2.19 10.35
CA GLU A 275 -7.00 1.45 11.07
C GLU A 275 -7.54 0.30 11.91
N ARG A 276 -8.70 0.45 12.52
CA ARG A 276 -9.35 -0.62 13.30
C ARG A 276 -10.13 -1.57 12.39
N TYR A 277 -10.83 -1.01 11.41
CA TYR A 277 -11.70 -1.76 10.50
C TYR A 277 -10.92 -2.87 9.78
N TYR A 278 -9.78 -2.54 9.15
CA TYR A 278 -9.03 -3.55 8.40
C TYR A 278 -8.43 -4.65 9.29
N ILE A 279 -8.09 -4.33 10.53
CA ILE A 279 -7.62 -5.32 11.49
C ILE A 279 -8.76 -6.27 11.90
N ILE A 280 -9.92 -5.73 12.27
CA ILE A 280 -11.12 -6.51 12.64
C ILE A 280 -11.55 -7.40 11.47
N ARG A 281 -11.50 -6.86 10.25
CA ARG A 281 -11.87 -7.54 9.01
C ARG A 281 -10.78 -8.42 8.43
N ARG A 282 -9.65 -8.60 9.14
CA ARG A 282 -8.53 -9.46 8.69
C ARG A 282 -8.10 -9.13 7.26
N GLY A 283 -7.92 -7.84 6.99
CA GLY A 283 -7.51 -7.29 5.68
C GLY A 283 -8.61 -7.09 4.64
N ASN A 284 -9.84 -7.58 4.87
CA ASN A 284 -10.94 -7.43 3.92
C ASN A 284 -11.42 -5.98 3.83
N MET A 285 -11.43 -5.41 2.62
CA MET A 285 -11.94 -4.06 2.37
C MET A 285 -13.45 -3.95 2.48
N GLY A 286 -14.20 -4.99 2.14
CA GLY A 286 -15.66 -5.00 2.25
C GLY A 286 -16.30 -3.78 1.58
N PHE A 287 -17.19 -3.09 2.32
CA PHE A 287 -17.98 -1.98 1.77
C PHE A 287 -17.14 -0.75 1.38
N LEU A 288 -15.91 -0.59 1.90
CA LEU A 288 -15.06 0.56 1.60
C LEU A 288 -14.65 0.63 0.14
N TYR A 289 -14.76 -0.47 -0.61
CA TYR A 289 -14.54 -0.50 -2.05
C TYR A 289 -15.47 0.46 -2.83
N HIS A 290 -16.67 0.73 -2.30
CA HIS A 290 -17.69 1.54 -2.96
C HIS A 290 -17.65 3.04 -2.57
N VAL A 291 -16.67 3.46 -1.75
CA VAL A 291 -16.59 4.82 -1.14
C VAL A 291 -15.49 5.66 -1.79
#